data_AF-X6LZA9-F1
#
_entry.id   AF-X6LZA9-F1
#
_cell.length_a   1.000
_cell.length_b   1.000
_cell.length_c   1.000
_cell.angle_alpha   90.00
_cell.angle_beta   90.00
_cell.angle_gamma   90.00
#
_symmetry.space_group_name_H-M   'P 1'
#
loop_
_entity.id
_entity.type
_entity.pdbx_description
1 polymer ?
#
loop_
_entity_poly.entity_id
_entity_poly.type
_entity_poly.pdbx_seq_one_letter_code
_entity_poly.pdbx_strand_id
1 'polypeptide(L)'
;MANQTTIQNSPERETEQTKQSQQLNTHFQTLKELPTPLRDSQCVLHKYELLICGGFGQNACYSYHIPKNEYKFICEYPSDVELWGHCVVKLVDNNNNNKHRNQITLLSFGGYGNKHTLVMKY
;
A
#
# COMPACT_ATOMS: atom_id res chain seq x y z
N MET A 1 53.75 -46.19 11.99
CA MET A 1 53.52 -45.38 10.79
C MET A 1 52.02 -45.21 10.64
N ALA A 2 51.46 -44.14 11.20
CA ALA A 2 50.03 -43.86 11.17
C ALA A 2 49.83 -42.63 10.28
N ASN A 3 49.10 -42.82 9.17
CA ASN A 3 48.85 -41.77 8.20
C ASN A 3 47.76 -40.82 8.71
N GLN A 4 48.05 -39.53 8.61
CA GLN A 4 47.14 -38.42 8.91
C GLN A 4 45.93 -38.44 7.97
N THR A 5 44.73 -38.29 8.53
CA THR A 5 43.50 -38.07 7.78
C THR A 5 43.21 -36.56 7.79
N THR A 6 43.37 -35.93 6.63
CA THR A 6 43.01 -34.53 6.41
C THR A 6 41.50 -34.43 6.21
N ILE A 7 40.80 -33.76 7.13
CA ILE A 7 39.38 -33.42 6.98
C ILE A 7 39.31 -32.18 6.07
N GLN A 8 38.95 -32.37 4.80
CA GLN A 8 38.49 -31.28 3.94
C GLN A 8 37.04 -30.96 4.31
N ASN A 9 36.79 -29.73 4.76
CA ASN A 9 35.42 -29.21 4.89
C ASN A 9 34.84 -28.95 3.50
N SER A 10 33.63 -29.46 3.26
CA SER A 10 32.85 -29.29 2.02
C SER A 10 32.53 -27.80 1.76
N PRO A 11 32.55 -27.32 0.49
CA PRO A 11 32.26 -25.93 0.13
C PRO A 11 30.80 -25.51 0.38
N GLU A 12 29.91 -26.46 0.69
CA GLU A 12 28.46 -26.25 0.71
C GLU A 12 27.99 -25.32 1.85
N ARG A 13 28.80 -25.18 2.93
CA ARG A 13 28.43 -24.33 4.08
C ARG A 13 28.71 -22.84 3.87
N GLU A 14 29.58 -22.47 2.92
CA GLU A 14 29.82 -21.06 2.55
C GLU A 14 28.72 -20.53 1.63
N THR A 15 28.12 -21.39 0.80
CA THR A 15 27.07 -21.04 -0.17
C THR A 15 25.71 -20.71 0.45
N GLU A 16 25.39 -21.25 1.63
CA GLU A 16 24.15 -20.90 2.34
C GLU A 16 24.30 -19.61 3.16
N GLN A 17 25.49 -19.34 3.70
CA GLN A 17 25.76 -18.13 4.47
C GLN A 17 25.86 -16.86 3.60
N THR A 18 26.21 -17.00 2.31
CA THR A 18 26.24 -15.86 1.36
C THR A 18 24.88 -15.50 0.76
N LYS A 19 23.86 -16.36 0.85
CA LYS A 19 22.51 -16.05 0.33
C LYS A 19 21.69 -15.12 1.22
N GLN A 20 22.08 -14.92 2.48
CA GLN A 20 21.32 -14.10 3.44
C GLN A 20 21.83 -12.67 3.63
N SER A 21 23.01 -12.30 3.11
CA SER A 21 23.63 -10.99 3.43
C SER A 21 23.72 -9.98 2.28
N GLN A 22 23.22 -10.29 1.09
CA GLN A 22 23.03 -9.28 0.05
C GLN A 22 21.69 -8.56 0.26
N GLN A 23 21.52 -7.91 1.42
CA GLN A 23 20.59 -6.80 1.51
C GLN A 23 21.15 -5.68 0.62
N LEU A 24 20.71 -5.68 -0.63
CA LEU A 24 20.97 -4.63 -1.59
C LEU A 24 20.57 -3.28 -0.95
N ASN A 25 21.52 -2.35 -0.82
CA ASN A 25 21.30 -0.95 -0.44
C ASN A 25 20.54 -0.22 -1.57
N THR A 26 19.35 -0.69 -1.93
CA THR A 26 18.48 0.01 -2.88
C THR A 26 17.53 0.91 -2.10
N HIS A 27 17.43 2.16 -2.52
CA HIS A 27 16.42 3.09 -1.96
C HIS A 27 14.99 2.64 -2.24
N PHE A 28 14.81 1.68 -3.17
CA PHE A 28 13.54 1.11 -3.55
C PHE A 28 13.49 -0.38 -3.20
N GLN A 29 12.34 -0.79 -2.69
CA GLN A 29 11.98 -2.19 -2.49
C GLN A 29 10.73 -2.48 -3.31
N THR A 30 10.73 -3.61 -4.03
CA THR A 30 9.52 -4.09 -4.70
C THR A 30 8.51 -4.58 -3.66
N LEU A 31 7.29 -4.05 -3.73
CA LEU A 31 6.16 -4.47 -2.90
C LEU A 31 5.18 -5.33 -3.73
N LYS A 32 4.10 -5.81 -3.12
CA LYS A 32 3.06 -6.56 -3.82
C LYS A 32 2.50 -5.73 -4.97
N GLU A 33 2.32 -6.38 -6.12
CA GLU A 33 1.73 -5.77 -7.30
C GLU A 33 0.28 -5.34 -7.03
N LEU A 34 -0.11 -4.26 -7.70
CA LEU A 34 -1.47 -3.73 -7.58
C LEU A 34 -2.50 -4.72 -8.15
N PRO A 35 -3.69 -4.83 -7.54
CA PRO A 35 -4.77 -5.65 -8.08
C PRO A 35 -5.28 -5.19 -9.45
N THR A 36 -5.09 -3.91 -9.77
CA THR A 36 -5.52 -3.27 -11.00
C THR A 36 -4.57 -2.10 -11.34
N PRO A 37 -4.37 -1.77 -12.63
CA PRO A 37 -3.63 -0.58 -13.02
C PRO A 37 -4.29 0.68 -12.45
N LEU A 38 -3.47 1.57 -11.88
CA LEU A 38 -3.90 2.82 -11.28
C LEU A 38 -3.24 3.99 -12.02
N ARG A 39 -4.03 5.00 -12.35
CA ARG A 39 -3.57 6.25 -12.97
C ARG A 39 -4.22 7.42 -12.25
N ASP A 40 -3.42 8.40 -11.85
CA ASP A 40 -3.87 9.62 -11.16
C ASP A 40 -4.71 9.36 -9.89
N SER A 41 -4.52 8.19 -9.28
CA SER A 41 -5.20 7.76 -8.05
C SER A 41 -4.83 8.62 -6.85
N GLN A 42 -5.80 8.92 -6.01
CA GLN A 42 -5.58 9.65 -4.77
C GLN A 42 -5.38 8.67 -3.62
N CYS A 43 -4.41 8.96 -2.74
CA CYS A 43 -4.06 8.09 -1.63
C CYS A 43 -4.10 8.82 -0.30
N VAL A 44 -4.58 8.17 0.76
CA VAL A 44 -4.66 8.70 2.11
C VAL A 44 -4.08 7.69 3.10
N LEU A 45 -3.10 8.13 3.91
CA LEU A 45 -2.55 7.30 4.97
C LEU A 45 -3.48 7.25 6.19
N HIS A 46 -3.80 6.04 6.65
CA HIS A 46 -4.49 5.80 7.91
C HIS A 46 -3.83 4.66 8.70
N LYS A 47 -3.11 5.01 9.77
CA LYS A 47 -2.37 4.06 10.62
C LYS A 47 -1.39 3.24 9.76
N TYR A 48 -1.61 1.94 9.61
CA TYR A 48 -0.77 1.01 8.86
C TYR A 48 -1.32 0.70 7.46
N GLU A 49 -2.35 1.45 7.03
CA GLU A 49 -2.99 1.27 5.74
C GLU A 49 -2.84 2.52 4.87
N LEU A 50 -2.53 2.33 3.59
CA LEU A 50 -2.66 3.34 2.57
C LEU A 50 -4.01 3.10 1.87
N LEU A 51 -4.95 4.02 2.03
CA LEU A 51 -6.21 4.00 1.32
C LEU A 51 -5.98 4.58 -0.07
N ILE A 52 -6.44 3.88 -1.09
CA ILE A 52 -6.30 4.23 -2.50
C ILE A 52 -7.72 4.41 -3.03
N CYS A 53 -8.04 5.61 -3.49
CA CYS A 53 -9.39 6.01 -3.86
C CYS A 53 -9.51 6.23 -5.37
N GLY A 54 -9.87 5.17 -6.10
CA GLY A 54 -10.13 5.23 -7.54
C GLY A 54 -8.98 5.83 -8.36
N GLY A 55 -9.28 6.38 -9.54
CA GLY A 55 -8.31 6.96 -10.48
C GLY A 55 -8.94 7.14 -11.87
N PHE A 56 -8.14 7.59 -12.84
CA PHE A 56 -8.60 7.74 -14.22
C PHE A 56 -9.07 6.40 -14.79
N GLY A 57 -10.38 6.27 -15.05
CA GLY A 57 -11.00 5.04 -15.54
C GLY A 57 -11.09 3.91 -14.51
N GLN A 58 -10.85 4.20 -13.23
CA GLN A 58 -10.89 3.20 -12.15
C GLN A 58 -11.72 3.71 -10.98
N ASN A 59 -12.86 3.08 -10.70
CA ASN A 59 -13.75 3.50 -9.62
C ASN A 59 -13.47 2.75 -8.30
N ALA A 60 -12.75 1.62 -8.35
CA ALA A 60 -12.49 0.81 -7.17
C ALA A 60 -11.51 1.48 -6.20
N CYS A 61 -11.84 1.34 -4.92
CA CYS A 61 -11.05 1.77 -3.79
C CYS A 61 -10.45 0.55 -3.08
N TYR A 62 -9.19 0.68 -2.66
CA TYR A 62 -8.45 -0.38 -1.99
C TYR A 62 -7.78 0.15 -0.72
N SER A 63 -7.56 -0.70 0.28
CA SER A 63 -6.55 -0.45 1.32
C SER A 63 -5.33 -1.30 1.04
N TYR A 64 -4.15 -0.73 1.17
CA TYR A 64 -2.88 -1.44 1.16
C TYR A 64 -2.31 -1.47 2.58
N HIS A 65 -2.25 -2.64 3.19
CA HIS A 65 -1.74 -2.82 4.54
C HIS A 65 -0.22 -2.96 4.53
N ILE A 66 0.49 -1.91 4.93
CA ILE A 66 1.95 -1.77 4.77
C ILE A 66 2.72 -2.94 5.43
N PRO A 67 2.51 -3.29 6.71
CA PRO A 67 3.23 -4.42 7.33
C PRO A 67 2.91 -5.79 6.74
N LYS A 68 1.73 -5.96 6.12
CA LYS A 68 1.27 -7.25 5.59
C LYS A 68 1.57 -7.39 4.10
N ASN A 69 1.92 -6.30 3.45
CA ASN A 69 2.12 -6.24 2.00
C ASN A 69 0.90 -6.78 1.23
N GLU A 70 -0.31 -6.40 1.65
CA GLU A 70 -1.57 -6.95 1.13
C GLU A 70 -2.54 -5.83 0.75
N TYR A 71 -3.25 -6.03 -0.37
CA TYR A 71 -4.36 -5.18 -0.79
C TYR A 71 -5.69 -5.80 -0.37
N LYS A 72 -6.64 -4.94 -0.01
CA LYS A 72 -8.02 -5.31 0.27
C LYS A 72 -8.95 -4.35 -0.47
N PHE A 73 -9.93 -4.89 -1.19
CA PHE A 73 -11.00 -4.09 -1.77
C PHE A 73 -11.86 -3.45 -0.67
N ILE A 74 -12.24 -2.19 -0.86
CA ILE A 74 -13.10 -1.44 0.07
C ILE A 74 -14.50 -1.26 -0.52
N CYS A 75 -14.58 -0.50 -1.62
CA CYS A 75 -15.82 -0.12 -2.29
C CYS A 75 -15.49 0.47 -3.67
N GLU A 76 -16.50 0.93 -4.41
CA GLU A 76 -16.31 1.68 -5.65
C GLU A 76 -16.97 3.06 -5.54
N TYR A 77 -16.45 4.03 -6.29
CA TYR A 77 -17.21 5.25 -6.59
C TYR A 77 -18.46 4.92 -7.43
N PRO A 78 -19.55 5.71 -7.32
CA PRO A 78 -20.70 5.59 -8.20
C PRO A 78 -20.30 5.64 -9.68
N SER A 79 -21.00 4.88 -10.53
CA SER A 79 -20.62 4.71 -11.93
C SER A 79 -20.73 5.99 -12.78
N ASP A 80 -21.48 6.98 -12.31
CA ASP A 80 -21.67 8.29 -12.92
C ASP A 80 -20.61 9.33 -12.51
N VAL A 81 -19.69 8.97 -11.62
CA VAL A 81 -18.63 9.87 -11.12
C VAL A 81 -17.36 9.70 -11.96
N GLU A 82 -16.87 10.81 -12.51
CA GLU A 82 -15.57 10.87 -13.16
C GLU A 82 -14.48 11.31 -12.20
N LEU A 83 -13.41 10.51 -12.10
CA LEU A 83 -12.32 10.74 -11.15
C LEU A 83 -11.14 11.49 -11.75
N TRP A 84 -11.24 12.00 -12.97
CA TRP A 84 -10.15 12.79 -13.53
C TRP A 84 -10.07 14.17 -12.87
N GLY A 85 -8.94 14.46 -12.23
CA GLY A 85 -8.74 15.74 -11.51
C GLY A 85 -9.47 15.82 -10.16
N HIS A 86 -9.83 14.68 -9.57
CA HIS A 86 -10.39 14.64 -8.21
C HIS A 86 -9.28 14.68 -7.14
N CYS A 87 -9.66 15.13 -5.95
CA CYS A 87 -8.83 15.17 -4.76
C CYS A 87 -9.55 14.43 -3.63
N VAL A 88 -8.79 13.74 -2.78
CA VAL A 88 -9.32 13.09 -1.57
C VAL A 88 -8.52 13.58 -0.37
N VAL A 89 -9.22 14.08 0.65
CA VAL A 89 -8.62 14.54 1.89
C VAL A 89 -9.24 13.84 3.09
N LYS A 90 -8.43 13.62 4.11
CA LYS A 90 -8.89 13.10 5.41
C LYS A 90 -9.43 14.25 6.25
N LEU A 91 -10.67 14.13 6.71
CA LEU A 91 -11.23 15.06 7.67
C LEU A 91 -10.68 14.74 9.08
N VAL A 92 -10.03 15.72 9.71
CA VAL A 92 -9.56 15.62 11.09
C VAL A 92 -10.63 16.26 11.99
N ASP A 93 -11.25 15.45 12.84
CA ASP A 93 -12.18 15.95 13.85
C ASP A 93 -11.38 16.45 15.07
N ASN A 94 -11.63 17.70 15.47
CA ASN A 94 -11.00 18.32 16.63
C ASN A 94 -11.67 17.94 17.96
N ASN A 95 -12.81 17.25 17.93
CA ASN A 95 -13.45 16.78 19.15
C ASN A 95 -12.71 15.55 19.71
N ASN A 96 -11.95 15.79 20.79
CA ASN A 96 -11.16 14.83 21.56
C ASN A 96 -11.93 13.60 22.10
N ASN A 97 -13.26 13.54 21.95
CA ASN A 97 -14.07 12.39 22.36
C ASN A 97 -13.96 11.18 21.41
N ASN A 98 -13.32 11.34 20.25
CA ASN A 98 -13.20 10.30 19.23
C ASN A 98 -11.87 9.50 19.28
N LYS A 99 -11.13 9.55 20.40
CA LYS A 99 -9.83 8.88 20.58
C LYS A 99 -9.87 7.34 20.38
N HIS A 100 -11.06 6.75 20.37
CA HIS A 100 -11.28 5.31 20.20
C HIS A 100 -12.00 4.90 18.90
N ARG A 101 -12.30 5.84 17.99
CA ARG A 101 -12.95 5.47 16.73
C ARG A 101 -11.90 5.02 15.72
N ASN A 102 -11.99 3.75 15.31
CA ASN A 102 -11.26 3.21 14.16
C ASN A 102 -11.77 3.77 12.83
N GLN A 103 -12.89 4.50 12.86
CA GLN A 103 -13.51 5.09 11.69
C GLN A 103 -12.91 6.47 11.40
N ILE A 104 -12.64 6.74 10.13
CA ILE A 104 -12.30 8.06 9.61
C ILE A 104 -13.33 8.52 8.58
N THR A 105 -13.31 9.82 8.31
CA THR A 105 -14.11 10.41 7.24
C THR A 105 -13.15 10.97 6.18
N LEU A 106 -13.38 10.57 4.93
CA LEU A 106 -12.70 11.12 3.76
C LEU A 106 -13.69 12.00 2.99
N LEU A 107 -13.20 13.14 2.50
CA LEU A 107 -13.92 13.99 1.57
C LEU A 107 -13.27 13.86 0.20
N SER A 108 -14.04 13.39 -0.78
CA SER A 108 -13.65 13.31 -2.19
C SER A 108 -14.35 14.42 -2.96
N PHE A 109 -13.60 15.25 -3.66
CA PHE A 109 -14.15 16.41 -4.36
C PHE A 109 -13.26 16.83 -5.52
N GLY A 110 -13.76 17.72 -6.38
CA GLY A 110 -13.06 18.16 -7.58
C GLY A 110 -13.68 17.53 -8.81
N GLY A 111 -12.84 17.18 -9.80
CA GLY A 111 -13.28 16.73 -11.12
C GLY A 111 -13.05 17.81 -12.17
N TYR A 112 -12.35 17.46 -13.26
CA TYR A 112 -12.02 18.38 -14.35
C TYR A 112 -13.23 18.69 -15.24
N GLY A 113 -14.07 17.69 -15.53
CA GLY A 113 -15.30 17.85 -16.32
C GLY A 113 -16.55 17.77 -15.44
N ASN A 114 -16.83 16.58 -14.92
CA ASN A 114 -17.97 16.34 -14.03
C ASN A 114 -17.52 16.46 -12.57
N LYS A 115 -17.96 17.54 -11.91
CA LYS A 115 -17.57 17.82 -10.52
C LYS A 115 -18.38 17.00 -9.55
N HIS A 116 -17.74 16.49 -8.50
CA HIS A 116 -18.42 15.86 -7.38
C HIS A 116 -17.97 16.39 -6.03
N THR A 117 -18.75 16.10 -5.01
CA THR A 117 -18.37 16.22 -3.61
C THR A 117 -19.05 15.08 -2.85
N LEU A 118 -18.26 14.15 -2.34
CA LEU A 118 -18.70 12.90 -1.75
C LEU A 118 -18.00 12.69 -0.41
N VAL A 119 -18.71 12.04 0.51
CA VAL A 119 -18.18 11.63 1.80
C VAL A 119 -18.05 10.12 1.81
N MET A 120 -16.86 9.62 2.15
CA MET A 120 -16.61 8.21 2.39
C MET A 120 -16.31 8.00 3.88
N LYS A 121 -17.00 7.05 4.50
CA LYS A 121 -16.69 6.57 5.84
C LYS A 121 -15.91 5.27 5.72
N TYR A 122 -14.72 5.24 6.29
CA TYR A 122 -13.86 4.06 6.39
C TYR A 122 -13.73 3.65 7.84
#